data_AF-A0A849GE61-F1
#
_entry.id   AF-A0A849GE61-F1
#
_cell.length_a   1.000
_cell.length_b   1.000
_cell.length_c   1.000
_cell.angle_alpha   90.00
_cell.angle_beta   90.00
_cell.angle_gamma   90.00
#
_symmetry.space_group_name_H-M   'P 1'
#
loop_
_entity.id
_entity.type
_entity.pdbx_description
1 polymer ?
#
loop_
_entity_poly.entity_id
_entity_poly.type
_entity_poly.pdbx_seq_one_letter_code
_entity_poly.pdbx_strand_id
1 'polypeptide(L)'
;ELYSFEASPYARPVRELLCELELPYVLHNSGRTSMVDWVPPPVRDALNIVPASDLKNRRDLLRRAGRISIPYLIDPNSGTELSNSTDICSYLNDTYSAVDEQHA
;
A
#
# COMPACT_ATOMS: atom_id res chain seq x y z
N GLU A 1 -3.40 8.06 3.68
CA GLU A 1 -1.95 7.75 3.70
C GLU A 1 -1.68 6.56 2.79
N LEU A 2 -0.53 6.52 2.12
CA LEU A 2 -0.13 5.41 1.24
C LEU A 2 1.29 4.94 1.58
N TYR A 3 1.46 3.66 1.91
CA TYR A 3 2.76 3.02 2.00
C TYR A 3 3.14 2.45 0.63
N SER A 4 4.20 2.98 0.04
CA SER A 4 4.62 2.67 -1.34
C SER A 4 6.12 2.92 -1.53
N PHE A 5 6.69 2.44 -2.64
CA PHE A 5 8.02 2.83 -3.11
C PHE A 5 8.04 2.82 -4.65
N GLU A 6 8.98 3.56 -5.25
CA GLU A 6 8.98 3.83 -6.68
C GLU A 6 9.03 2.57 -7.55
N ALA A 7 9.98 1.69 -7.27
CA ALA A 7 10.19 0.45 -8.04
C ALA A 7 9.14 -0.65 -7.79
N SER A 8 8.05 -0.38 -7.05
CA SER A 8 7.02 -1.37 -6.78
C SER A 8 6.05 -1.49 -7.96
N PRO A 9 5.95 -2.65 -8.63
CA PRO A 9 5.03 -2.84 -9.75
C PRO A 9 3.56 -2.79 -9.31
N TYR A 10 3.25 -3.21 -8.08
CA TYR A 10 1.88 -3.22 -7.54
C TYR A 10 1.46 -1.87 -6.96
N ALA A 11 2.41 -1.06 -6.47
CA ALA A 11 2.07 0.25 -5.92
C ALA A 11 1.97 1.32 -7.00
N ARG A 12 2.58 1.11 -8.18
CA ARG A 12 2.46 2.02 -9.32
C ARG A 12 1.00 2.30 -9.72
N PRO A 13 0.14 1.29 -10.01
CA PRO A 13 -1.25 1.55 -10.41
C PRO A 13 -2.07 2.27 -9.33
N VAL A 14 -1.79 2.01 -8.04
CA VAL A 14 -2.45 2.73 -6.94
C VAL A 14 -2.06 4.21 -6.92
N ARG A 15 -0.77 4.53 -7.14
CA ARG A 15 -0.31 5.92 -7.22
C ARG A 15 -0.90 6.63 -8.43
N GLU A 16 -0.92 5.97 -9.59
CA GLU A 16 -1.50 6.49 -10.81
C GLU A 16 -2.99 6.81 -10.62
N LEU A 17 -3.76 5.89 -10.03
CA LEU A 17 -5.18 6.10 -9.76
C LEU A 17 -5.44 7.23 -8.75
N LEU A 18 -4.66 7.32 -7.68
CA LEU A 18 -4.77 8.44 -6.73
C LEU A 18 -4.50 9.79 -7.42
N CYS A 19 -3.54 9.84 -8.35
CA CYS A 19 -3.28 11.03 -9.15
C CYS A 19 -4.42 11.32 -10.13
N GLU A 20 -4.97 10.30 -10.79
CA GLU A 20 -6.10 10.44 -11.74
C GLU A 20 -7.36 10.97 -11.05
N LEU A 21 -7.65 10.48 -9.84
CA LEU A 21 -8.75 10.96 -9.00
C LEU A 21 -8.43 12.28 -8.28
N GLU A 22 -7.25 12.87 -8.52
CA GLU A 22 -6.75 14.09 -7.86
C GLU A 22 -6.81 14.03 -6.32
N LEU A 23 -6.65 12.83 -5.74
CA LEU A 23 -6.73 12.60 -4.30
C LEU A 23 -5.37 12.88 -3.65
N PRO A 24 -5.25 13.89 -2.76
CA PRO A 24 -4.01 14.13 -2.04
C PRO A 24 -3.73 13.00 -1.06
N TYR A 25 -2.49 12.52 -1.02
CA TYR A 25 -2.07 11.48 -0.09
C TYR A 25 -0.69 11.75 0.50
N VAL A 26 -0.49 11.33 1.75
CA VAL A 26 0.82 11.28 2.38
C VAL A 26 1.52 9.98 1.98
N LEU A 27 2.67 10.09 1.31
CA LEU A 27 3.47 8.94 0.88
C LEU A 27 4.46 8.52 1.97
N HIS A 28 4.31 7.30 2.47
CA HIS A 28 5.27 6.66 3.36
C HIS A 28 6.19 5.74 2.56
N ASN A 29 7.37 6.27 2.17
CA ASN A 29 8.35 5.48 1.42
C ASN A 29 8.79 4.26 2.24
N SER A 30 8.47 3.08 1.71
CA SER A 30 8.68 1.79 2.36
C SER A 30 9.48 0.83 1.48
N GLY A 31 10.54 1.34 0.85
CA GLY A 31 11.46 0.55 0.01
C GLY A 31 12.06 -0.67 0.72
N ARG A 32 12.66 -1.58 -0.06
CA ARG A 32 13.35 -2.77 0.46
C ARG A 32 14.81 -2.42 0.74
N THR A 33 15.29 -2.70 1.94
CA THR A 33 16.67 -2.33 2.35
C THR A 33 17.55 -3.53 2.63
N SER A 34 16.98 -4.69 2.91
CA SER A 34 17.76 -5.88 3.21
C SER A 34 17.43 -7.03 2.26
N MET A 35 18.42 -7.90 2.04
CA MET A 35 18.25 -9.11 1.23
C MET A 35 17.10 -9.99 1.75
N VAL A 36 16.83 -9.97 3.07
CA VAL A 36 15.68 -10.67 3.68
C VAL A 36 14.32 -10.15 3.19
N ASP A 37 14.23 -8.90 2.69
CA ASP A 37 13.01 -8.34 2.10
C ASP A 37 12.69 -8.94 0.72
N TRP A 38 13.64 -9.65 0.11
CA TRP A 38 13.47 -10.38 -1.16
C TRP A 38 13.11 -11.85 -0.95
N VAL A 39 13.08 -12.33 0.29
CA VAL A 39 12.71 -13.72 0.60
C VAL A 39 11.20 -13.88 0.43
N PRO A 40 10.74 -14.85 -0.38
CA PRO A 40 9.32 -15.12 -0.56
C PRO A 40 8.62 -15.44 0.79
N PRO A 41 7.36 -15.00 0.99
CA PRO A 41 6.63 -15.23 2.24
C PRO A 41 6.63 -16.69 2.75
N PRO A 42 6.43 -17.74 1.91
CA PRO A 42 6.39 -19.12 2.40
C PRO A 42 7.71 -19.58 3.02
N VAL A 43 8.84 -19.12 2.46
CA VAL A 43 10.18 -19.44 2.96
C VAL A 43 10.46 -18.66 4.25
N ARG A 44 9.95 -17.42 4.33
CA ARG A 44 10.13 -16.58 5.51
C ARG A 44 9.40 -17.14 6.73
N ASP A 45 8.16 -17.58 6.54
CA ASP A 45 7.34 -18.15 7.61
C ASP A 45 7.90 -19.50 8.08
N ALA A 46 8.42 -20.31 7.17
CA ALA A 46 9.09 -21.57 7.51
C ALA A 46 10.40 -21.37 8.31
N LEU A 47 11.08 -20.23 8.14
CA LEU A 47 12.35 -19.91 8.81
C LEU A 47 12.20 -19.00 10.04
N ASN A 48 10.97 -18.65 10.46
CA ASN A 48 10.71 -17.70 11.55
C ASN A 48 11.50 -16.38 11.43
N ILE A 49 11.79 -15.94 10.21
CA ILE A 49 12.55 -14.71 9.97
C ILE A 49 11.60 -13.53 10.13
N VAL A 50 11.65 -12.86 11.27
CA VAL A 50 11.01 -11.55 11.43
C VAL A 50 11.82 -10.55 10.61
N PRO A 51 11.23 -9.88 9.60
CA PRO A 51 11.94 -8.85 8.84
C PRO A 51 12.27 -7.69 9.78
N ALA A 52 13.48 -7.70 10.32
CA ALA A 52 14.05 -6.61 11.09
C ALA A 52 14.50 -5.49 10.14
N SER A 53 13.54 -4.85 9.45
CA SER A 53 13.86 -3.66 8.68
C SER A 53 13.99 -2.47 9.63
N ASP A 54 15.13 -1.78 9.63
CA ASP A 54 15.36 -0.58 10.46
C ASP A 54 14.50 0.63 10.04
N LEU A 55 13.97 0.60 8.81
CA LEU A 55 13.13 1.65 8.25
C LEU A 55 11.88 1.92 9.11
N LYS A 56 11.74 3.17 9.58
CA LYS A 56 10.61 3.63 10.40
C LYS A 56 9.26 3.26 9.79
N ASN A 57 9.04 3.56 8.50
CA ASN A 57 7.75 3.33 7.83
C ASN A 57 7.41 1.83 7.75
N ARG A 58 8.41 0.95 7.55
CA ARG A 58 8.17 -0.51 7.54
C ARG A 58 7.84 -1.04 8.92
N ARG A 59 8.48 -0.52 9.98
CA ARG A 59 8.14 -0.86 11.37
C ARG A 59 6.76 -0.36 11.75
N ASP A 60 6.41 0.85 11.34
CA ASP A 60 5.07 1.43 11.56
C ASP A 60 4.00 0.58 10.85
N LEU A 61 4.24 0.23 9.58
CA LEU A 61 3.36 -0.66 8.82
C LEU A 61 3.24 -2.05 9.44
N LEU A 62 4.35 -2.66 9.87
CA LEU A 62 4.35 -3.97 10.52
C LEU A 62 3.56 -3.94 11.84
N ARG A 63 3.71 -2.88 12.64
CA ARG A 63 2.95 -2.69 13.89
C ARG A 63 1.45 -2.53 13.64
N ARG A 64 1.07 -1.86 12.56
CA ARG A 64 -0.34 -1.56 12.24
C ARG A 64 -1.06 -2.71 11.54
N ALA A 65 -0.46 -3.26 10.50
CA ALA A 65 -1.06 -4.29 9.64
C ALA A 65 -0.69 -5.73 10.04
N GLY A 66 0.22 -5.91 10.99
CA GLY A 66 0.77 -7.23 11.38
C GLY A 66 1.65 -7.90 10.33
N ARG A 67 1.72 -7.34 9.12
CA ARG A 67 2.56 -7.79 8.00
C ARG A 67 2.97 -6.62 7.13
N ILE A 68 4.11 -6.73 6.47
CA ILE A 68 4.53 -5.76 5.46
C ILE A 68 4.02 -6.23 4.09
N SER A 69 2.91 -5.64 3.64
CA SER A 69 2.42 -5.75 2.26
C SER A 69 2.45 -4.37 1.63
N ILE A 70 2.99 -4.25 0.42
CA ILE A 70 3.08 -2.97 -0.30
C ILE A 70 2.47 -3.17 -1.68
N PRO A 71 1.50 -2.35 -2.10
CA PRO A 71 1.00 -1.13 -1.42
C PRO A 71 0.13 -1.40 -0.17
N TYR A 72 0.05 -0.40 0.70
CA TYR A 72 -0.91 -0.36 1.81
C TYR A 72 -1.58 1.02 1.87
N LEU A 73 -2.91 1.06 1.76
CA LEU A 73 -3.70 2.29 1.81
C LEU A 73 -4.35 2.42 3.19
N ILE A 74 -4.33 3.64 3.73
CA ILE A 74 -5.09 4.04 4.92
C ILE A 74 -5.92 5.24 4.53
N ASP A 75 -7.23 5.09 4.52
CA ASP A 75 -8.15 6.17 4.22
C ASP A 75 -8.58 6.87 5.52
N PRO A 76 -8.19 8.13 5.76
CA PRO A 76 -8.59 8.85 6.96
C PRO A 76 -10.08 9.25 6.98
N ASN A 77 -10.75 9.28 5.83
CA ASN A 77 -12.16 9.69 5.76
C ASN A 77 -13.09 8.59 6.27
N SER A 78 -12.79 7.33 5.93
CA SER A 78 -13.58 6.16 6.30
C SER A 78 -12.96 5.30 7.41
N GLY A 79 -11.67 5.50 7.71
CA GLY A 79 -10.89 4.63 8.59
C GLY A 79 -10.51 3.28 7.94
N THR A 80 -10.70 3.13 6.63
CA THR A 80 -10.44 1.87 5.90
C THR A 80 -8.93 1.64 5.72
N GLU A 81 -8.48 0.40 5.95
CA GLU A 81 -7.09 -0.02 5.75
C GLU A 81 -7.00 -1.26 4.85
N LEU A 82 -6.23 -1.21 3.75
CA LEU A 82 -6.21 -2.25 2.70
C LEU A 82 -4.78 -2.59 2.24
N SER A 83 -4.52 -3.87 1.97
CA SER A 83 -3.16 -4.42 1.74
C SER A 83 -2.93 -5.15 0.41
N ASN A 84 -3.79 -4.93 -0.60
CA ASN A 84 -3.72 -5.55 -1.93
C ASN A 84 -4.00 -4.47 -2.99
N SER A 85 -3.15 -4.37 -4.03
CA SER A 85 -3.27 -3.32 -5.02
C SER A 85 -4.61 -3.33 -5.77
N THR A 86 -5.12 -4.51 -6.11
CA THR A 86 -6.39 -4.62 -6.84
C THR A 86 -7.56 -4.15 -5.99
N ASP A 87 -7.64 -4.64 -4.75
CA ASP A 87 -8.70 -4.26 -3.80
C ASP A 87 -8.65 -2.77 -3.48
N ILE A 88 -7.44 -2.20 -3.35
CA ILE A 88 -7.26 -0.76 -3.18
C ILE A 88 -7.79 0.02 -4.38
N CYS A 89 -7.45 -0.40 -5.61
CA CYS A 89 -7.92 0.30 -6.81
C CYS A 89 -9.45 0.20 -6.96
N SER A 90 -10.05 -0.95 -6.69
CA SER A 90 -11.51 -1.11 -6.67
C SER A 90 -12.14 -0.19 -5.64
N TYR A 91 -11.65 -0.21 -4.39
CA TYR A 91 -12.13 0.67 -3.33
C TYR A 91 -12.07 2.16 -3.70
N LEU A 92 -10.95 2.62 -4.25
CA LEU A 92 -10.77 4.02 -4.64
C LEU A 92 -11.76 4.44 -5.74
N ASN A 93 -11.97 3.59 -6.73
CA ASN A 93 -12.98 3.84 -7.76
C ASN A 93 -14.39 3.86 -7.17
N ASP A 94 -14.76 2.84 -6.40
CA ASP A 94 -16.10 2.72 -5.84
C ASP A 94 -16.44 3.86 -4.87
N THR A 95 -15.44 4.40 -4.17
CA THR A 95 -15.64 5.41 -3.11
C THR A 95 -15.50 6.85 -3.63
N TYR A 96 -14.58 7.08 -4.57
CA TYR A 96 -14.14 8.42 -4.95
C TYR A 96 -14.23 8.71 -6.45
N SER A 97 -14.48 7.71 -7.30
CA SER A 97 -14.85 8.01 -8.67
C SER A 97 -16.26 8.61 -8.64
N ALA A 98 -16.37 9.88 -9.01
CA ALA A 98 -17.68 10.47 -9.24
C ALA A 98 -18.32 9.69 -10.41
N VAL A 99 -19.45 9.03 -10.16
CA VAL A 99 -20.32 8.61 -11.24
C VAL A 99 -20.79 9.92 -11.89
N ASP A 100 -20.22 10.25 -13.05
CA ASP A 100 -20.61 11.40 -13.85
C ASP A 100 -22.01 11.12 -14.41
N GLU A 101 -23.04 11.36 -13.60
CA GLU A 101 -24.45 11.31 -14.01
C GLU A 101 -24.88 12.59 -14.75
N GLN A 102 -23.97 13.31 -15.40
CA GLN A 102 -24.31 14.57 -16.08
C GLN A 102 -23.55 14.80 -17.38
N HIS A 103 -23.83 13.98 -18.40
CA HIS A 103 -23.87 14.46 -19.78
C HIS A 103 -25.10 13.87 -20.50
N ALA A 104 -26.28 14.43 -20.16
CA ALA A 104 -27.51 14.38 -20.95
C ALA A 104 -27.70 15.72 -21.67
#